data_AF-D2DJQ4-F1
#
_entry.id   AF-D2DJQ4-F1
#
_cell.length_a   1.000
_cell.length_b   1.000
_cell.length_c   1.000
_cell.angle_alpha   90.00
_cell.angle_beta   90.00
_cell.angle_gamma   90.00
#
_symmetry.space_group_name_H-M   'P 1'
#
loop_
_entity.id
_entity.type
_entity.pdbx_description
1 polymer ?
#
loop_
_entity_poly.entity_id
_entity_poly.type
_entity_poly.pdbx_seq_one_letter_code
_entity_poly.pdbx_strand_id
1 'polypeptide(L)'
;DKILLSMKQLQVSLITLALNNQGLIVPGYTHLQRAQPVLLQHLLLAYVEEIERDAGRLVDCRARMNFCPLGACALAGTGLPIDRFMTSEALGFTAPLRNSIDAVSDRDFVLEFLSANAITAVHLSRLGEEWVLWASEEFGFITPSDSVSTGSSIMPQKKNPDPMELVRGKSARVIGDLVTLLTLCKGLPHAYNRDLQEDKEPVFDSVKTILGMLEVSAEFALKITFNRERIQKALPAGHLDATTLADYLVYKGVAFRT
;
A
#
# COMPACT_ATOMS: atom_id res chain seq x y z
N ASP A 1 13.41 -4.71 -3.46
CA ASP A 1 14.34 -4.22 -2.43
C ASP A 1 14.09 -2.78 -2.01
N LYS A 2 14.24 -1.77 -2.90
CA LYS A 2 13.94 -0.36 -2.53
C LYS A 2 12.51 -0.18 -1.97
N ILE A 3 11.51 -0.76 -2.64
CA ILE A 3 10.11 -0.70 -2.20
C ILE A 3 9.94 -1.36 -0.82
N LEU A 4 10.54 -2.54 -0.59
CA LEU A 4 10.49 -3.24 0.70
C LEU A 4 11.10 -2.39 1.83
N LEU A 5 12.20 -1.68 1.56
CA LEU A 5 12.80 -0.77 2.53
C LEU A 5 11.86 0.41 2.84
N SER A 6 11.24 1.01 1.83
CA SER A 6 10.26 2.09 2.01
C SER A 6 9.00 1.63 2.76
N MET A 7 8.52 0.42 2.50
CA MET A 7 7.42 -0.21 3.25
C MET A 7 7.78 -0.36 4.73
N LYS A 8 8.98 -0.88 5.02
CA LYS A 8 9.49 -0.98 6.38
C LYS A 8 9.60 0.38 7.06
N GLN A 9 10.05 1.40 6.33
CA GLN A 9 10.13 2.76 6.87
C GLN A 9 8.75 3.31 7.25
N LEU A 10 7.73 3.10 6.41
CA LEU A 10 6.35 3.46 6.72
C LEU A 10 5.82 2.71 7.95
N GLN A 11 6.04 1.39 8.03
CA GLN A 11 5.66 0.60 9.21
C GLN A 11 6.29 1.17 10.49
N VAL A 12 7.60 1.48 10.46
CA VAL A 12 8.30 2.10 11.59
C VAL A 12 7.71 3.46 11.95
N SER A 13 7.38 4.30 10.95
CA SER A 13 6.73 5.59 11.20
C SER A 13 5.37 5.44 11.86
N LEU A 14 4.54 4.51 11.41
CA LEU A 14 3.21 4.22 12.00
C LEU A 14 3.32 3.67 13.43
N ILE A 15 4.26 2.75 13.66
CA ILE A 15 4.54 2.22 15.01
C ILE A 15 5.03 3.33 15.94
N THR A 16 5.92 4.20 15.46
CA THR A 16 6.42 5.35 16.24
C THR A 16 5.28 6.30 16.59
N LEU A 17 4.41 6.60 15.63
CA LEU A 17 3.21 7.41 15.87
C LEU A 17 2.29 6.78 16.92
N ALA A 18 2.10 5.46 16.87
CA ALA A 18 1.31 4.72 17.85
C ALA A 18 1.95 4.77 19.26
N LEU A 19 3.26 4.58 19.36
CA LEU A 19 4.00 4.66 20.63
C LEU A 19 3.94 6.07 21.25
N ASN A 20 4.02 7.12 20.43
CA ASN A 20 3.92 8.51 20.90
C ASN A 20 2.51 8.88 21.37
N ASN A 21 1.48 8.10 21.01
CA ASN A 21 0.08 8.35 21.35
C ASN A 21 -0.54 7.22 22.16
N GLN A 22 0.26 6.58 23.02
CA GLN A 22 -0.22 5.50 23.86
C GLN A 22 -1.43 5.90 24.72
N GLY A 23 -2.41 5.00 24.76
CA GLY A 23 -3.63 5.14 25.56
C GLY A 23 -4.65 6.12 24.98
N LEU A 24 -4.39 6.73 23.82
CA LEU A 24 -5.38 7.56 23.16
C LEU A 24 -6.50 6.68 22.59
N ILE A 25 -7.71 6.85 23.11
CA ILE A 25 -8.92 6.21 22.60
C ILE A 25 -9.54 7.12 21.53
N VAL A 26 -9.88 6.55 20.39
CA VAL A 26 -10.54 7.21 19.25
C VAL A 26 -11.87 6.53 18.96
N PRO A 27 -12.87 7.23 18.37
CA PRO A 27 -14.05 6.55 17.85
C PRO A 27 -13.65 5.57 16.75
N GLY A 28 -14.09 4.31 16.84
CA GLY A 28 -14.07 3.40 15.69
C GLY A 28 -15.16 3.76 14.71
N TYR A 29 -14.98 3.46 13.42
CA TYR A 29 -15.94 3.78 12.37
C TYR A 29 -16.31 2.56 11.53
N THR A 30 -17.61 2.42 11.27
CA THR A 30 -18.16 1.53 10.25
C THR A 30 -19.21 2.32 9.47
N HIS A 31 -19.17 2.30 8.13
CA HIS A 31 -20.00 3.19 7.30
C HIS A 31 -19.82 4.69 7.60
N LEU A 32 -18.64 5.05 8.11
CA LEU A 32 -18.33 6.39 8.66
C LEU A 32 -19.28 6.82 9.81
N GLN A 33 -20.04 5.88 10.38
CA GLN A 33 -20.79 6.03 11.61
C GLN A 33 -19.92 5.61 12.79
N ARG A 34 -20.04 6.31 13.92
CA ARG A 34 -19.31 5.97 15.13
C ARG A 34 -19.78 4.60 15.65
N ALA A 35 -18.83 3.71 15.83
CA ALA A 35 -18.98 2.39 16.43
C ALA A 35 -18.21 2.34 17.75
N GLN A 36 -17.77 1.16 18.18
CA GLN A 36 -17.05 1.00 19.44
C GLN A 36 -15.77 1.86 19.47
N PRO A 37 -15.44 2.47 20.62
CA PRO A 37 -14.15 3.15 20.80
C PRO A 37 -13.02 2.13 20.70
N VAL A 38 -11.91 2.53 20.06
CA VAL A 38 -10.72 1.70 19.92
C VAL A 38 -9.48 2.48 20.37
N LEU A 39 -8.43 1.75 20.73
CA LEU A 39 -7.11 2.37 20.89
C LEU A 39 -6.63 2.87 19.53
N LEU A 40 -6.13 4.10 19.47
CA LEU A 40 -5.50 4.64 18.26
C LEU A 40 -4.38 3.71 17.77
N GLN A 41 -3.61 3.12 18.70
CA GLN A 41 -2.55 2.18 18.33
C GLN A 41 -3.12 0.95 17.59
N HIS A 42 -4.30 0.47 17.97
CA HIS A 42 -4.94 -0.65 17.30
C HIS A 42 -5.29 -0.29 15.84
N LEU A 43 -5.81 0.91 15.61
CA LEU A 43 -6.10 1.39 14.25
C LEU A 43 -4.81 1.58 13.43
N LEU A 44 -3.78 2.21 13.98
CA LEU A 44 -2.52 2.43 13.27
C LEU A 44 -1.81 1.12 12.93
N LEU A 45 -1.87 0.12 13.82
CA LEU A 45 -1.31 -1.21 13.56
C LEU A 45 -2.09 -1.98 12.48
N ALA A 46 -3.38 -1.70 12.27
CA ALA A 46 -4.10 -2.30 11.16
C ALA A 46 -3.46 -1.96 9.79
N TYR A 47 -2.98 -0.72 9.62
CA TYR A 47 -2.23 -0.31 8.43
C TYR A 47 -0.84 -0.96 8.35
N VAL A 48 -0.17 -1.19 9.49
CA VAL A 48 1.11 -1.93 9.53
C VAL A 48 0.94 -3.36 9.00
N GLU A 49 -0.14 -4.03 9.38
CA GLU A 49 -0.48 -5.37 8.91
C GLU A 49 -0.82 -5.40 7.41
N GLU A 50 -1.47 -4.36 6.89
CA GLU A 50 -1.70 -4.20 5.44
C GLU A 50 -0.38 -4.13 4.67
N ILE A 51 0.55 -3.28 5.13
CA ILE A 51 1.87 -3.12 4.50
C ILE A 51 2.74 -4.37 4.66
N GLU A 52 2.62 -5.11 5.77
CA GLU A 52 3.36 -6.37 5.98
C GLU A 52 2.96 -7.43 4.94
N ARG A 53 1.66 -7.58 4.70
CA ARG A 53 1.17 -8.49 3.65
C ARG A 53 1.65 -8.07 2.26
N ASP A 54 1.75 -6.77 2.01
CA ASP A 54 2.26 -6.25 0.74
C ASP A 54 3.75 -6.53 0.55
N ALA A 55 4.54 -6.38 1.61
CA ALA A 55 5.95 -6.76 1.61
C ALA A 55 6.11 -8.26 1.33
N GLY A 56 5.30 -9.11 1.96
CA GLY A 56 5.26 -10.55 1.70
C GLY A 56 4.99 -10.87 0.23
N ARG A 57 4.01 -10.21 -0.40
CA ARG A 57 3.74 -10.39 -1.84
C ARG A 57 4.95 -10.06 -2.70
N LEU A 58 5.66 -8.97 -2.42
CA LEU A 58 6.85 -8.58 -3.19
C LEU A 58 8.03 -9.55 -2.99
N VAL A 59 8.19 -10.11 -1.79
CA VAL A 59 9.19 -11.16 -1.51
C VAL A 59 8.87 -12.42 -2.31
N ASP A 60 7.61 -12.84 -2.31
CA ASP A 60 7.16 -14.01 -3.07
C ASP A 60 7.27 -13.81 -4.59
N CYS A 61 6.93 -12.61 -5.09
CA CYS A 61 7.13 -12.21 -6.49
C CYS A 61 8.60 -12.39 -6.88
N ARG A 62 9.52 -11.83 -6.07
CA ARG A 62 10.96 -11.95 -6.31
C ARG A 62 11.40 -13.41 -6.42
N ALA A 63 10.91 -14.28 -5.53
CA ALA A 63 11.27 -15.70 -5.57
C ALA A 63 10.79 -16.40 -6.85
N ARG A 64 9.53 -16.19 -7.25
CA ARG A 64 8.95 -16.79 -8.46
C ARG A 64 9.62 -16.30 -9.75
N MET A 65 10.03 -15.04 -9.79
CA MET A 65 10.52 -14.38 -11.01
C MET A 65 12.03 -14.46 -11.18
N ASN A 66 12.76 -15.09 -10.25
CA ASN A 66 14.23 -15.14 -10.29
C ASN A 66 14.76 -16.29 -11.17
N PHE A 67 14.34 -16.35 -12.44
CA PHE A 67 14.83 -17.31 -13.44
C PHE A 67 15.41 -16.61 -14.67
N CYS A 68 16.53 -17.12 -15.19
CA CYS A 68 17.30 -16.45 -16.23
C CYS A 68 16.79 -16.73 -17.66
N PRO A 69 16.41 -15.71 -18.44
CA PRO A 69 16.03 -15.89 -19.85
C PRO A 69 17.24 -16.00 -20.79
N LEU A 70 18.45 -15.69 -20.33
CA LEU A 70 19.63 -15.62 -21.19
C LEU A 70 19.95 -17.00 -21.80
N GLY A 71 20.27 -17.01 -23.10
CA GLY A 71 20.44 -18.22 -23.90
C GLY A 71 19.17 -18.69 -24.64
N ALA A 72 18.02 -18.05 -24.44
CA ALA A 72 16.79 -18.33 -25.22
C ALA A 72 16.83 -17.75 -26.66
N CYS A 73 17.73 -16.79 -26.91
CA CYS A 73 17.88 -16.10 -28.20
C CYS A 73 16.55 -15.53 -28.71
N ALA A 74 16.23 -15.70 -30.00
CA ALA A 74 15.01 -15.14 -30.57
C ALA A 74 13.73 -15.88 -30.11
N LEU A 75 13.80 -17.21 -29.95
CA LEU A 75 12.71 -18.08 -29.47
C LEU A 75 13.12 -19.56 -29.33
N ALA A 76 14.15 -20.02 -30.05
CA ALA A 76 14.49 -21.44 -30.20
C ALA A 76 15.74 -21.86 -29.39
N GLY A 77 16.26 -20.98 -28.53
CA GLY A 77 17.51 -21.20 -27.84
C GLY A 77 18.73 -20.88 -28.70
N THR A 78 19.90 -20.84 -28.06
CA THR A 78 21.19 -20.69 -28.76
C THR A 78 21.62 -21.99 -29.41
N GLY A 79 22.24 -21.91 -30.59
CA GLY A 79 22.91 -23.04 -31.23
C GLY A 79 24.34 -23.28 -30.71
N LEU A 80 24.84 -22.41 -29.83
CA LEU A 80 26.16 -22.54 -29.21
C LEU A 80 26.09 -23.42 -27.95
N PRO A 81 27.14 -24.20 -27.64
CA PRO A 81 27.17 -25.07 -26.46
C PRO A 81 27.47 -24.27 -25.18
N ILE A 82 26.59 -23.33 -24.82
CA ILE A 82 26.72 -22.55 -23.59
C ILE A 82 26.17 -23.32 -22.37
N ASP A 83 26.71 -23.04 -21.20
CA ASP A 83 26.12 -23.46 -19.93
C ASP A 83 25.19 -22.36 -19.39
N ARG A 84 23.87 -22.57 -19.51
CA ARG A 84 22.85 -21.65 -19.01
C ARG A 84 22.73 -21.68 -17.48
N PHE A 85 23.13 -22.75 -16.81
CA PHE A 85 23.15 -22.80 -15.35
C PHE A 85 24.28 -21.94 -14.81
N MET A 86 25.49 -22.09 -15.35
CA MET A 86 26.62 -21.20 -15.04
C MET A 86 26.27 -19.73 -15.27
N THR A 87 25.63 -19.42 -16.41
CA THR A 87 25.18 -18.05 -16.72
C THR A 87 24.17 -17.52 -15.72
N SER A 88 23.22 -18.37 -15.29
CA SER A 88 22.19 -17.99 -14.31
C SER A 88 22.82 -17.69 -12.95
N GLU A 89 23.72 -18.55 -12.49
CA GLU A 89 24.47 -18.39 -11.24
C GLU A 89 25.30 -17.10 -11.24
N ALA A 90 26.06 -16.87 -12.31
CA ALA A 90 26.90 -15.67 -12.46
C ALA A 90 26.09 -14.36 -12.42
N LEU A 91 24.82 -14.39 -12.82
CA LEU A 91 23.90 -13.25 -12.82
C LEU A 91 23.00 -13.20 -11.57
N GLY A 92 23.12 -14.16 -10.64
CA GLY A 92 22.33 -14.22 -9.41
C GLY A 92 20.89 -14.75 -9.55
N PHE A 93 20.57 -15.39 -10.68
CA PHE A 93 19.31 -16.09 -10.87
C PHE A 93 19.35 -17.48 -10.23
N THR A 94 18.17 -18.01 -9.88
CA THR A 94 18.03 -19.34 -9.28
C THR A 94 18.39 -20.45 -10.26
N ALA A 95 17.94 -20.32 -11.52
CA ALA A 95 18.14 -21.28 -12.59
C ALA A 95 17.73 -20.65 -13.94
N PRO A 96 18.08 -21.25 -15.08
CA PRO A 96 17.56 -20.81 -16.37
C PRO A 96 16.06 -21.11 -16.52
N LEU A 97 15.35 -20.27 -17.27
CA LEU A 97 14.01 -20.58 -17.74
C LEU A 97 14.03 -21.84 -18.61
N ARG A 98 13.02 -22.70 -18.42
CA ARG A 98 13.01 -24.06 -18.96
C ARG A 98 12.60 -24.14 -20.43
N ASN A 99 11.96 -23.12 -20.97
CA ASN A 99 11.47 -23.06 -22.34
C ASN A 99 11.88 -21.73 -22.99
N SER A 100 12.42 -21.78 -24.20
CA SER A 100 12.96 -20.59 -24.88
C SER A 100 11.88 -19.71 -25.51
N ILE A 101 10.73 -20.27 -25.93
CA ILE A 101 9.58 -19.51 -26.44
C ILE A 101 8.94 -18.73 -25.29
N ASP A 102 8.74 -19.41 -24.16
CA ASP A 102 8.29 -18.82 -22.91
C ASP A 102 9.22 -17.68 -22.48
N ALA A 103 10.53 -17.94 -22.37
CA ALA A 103 11.52 -16.96 -21.91
C ALA A 103 11.57 -15.64 -22.70
N VAL A 104 11.18 -15.64 -23.98
CA VAL A 104 11.18 -14.41 -24.82
C VAL A 104 9.81 -13.74 -24.89
N SER A 105 8.74 -14.43 -24.48
CA SER A 105 7.36 -13.93 -24.55
C SER A 105 6.74 -13.64 -23.17
N ASP A 106 7.27 -14.22 -22.10
CA ASP A 106 6.79 -14.08 -20.74
C ASP A 106 6.83 -12.62 -20.25
N ARG A 107 5.74 -12.19 -19.60
CA ARG A 107 5.59 -10.92 -18.87
C ARG A 107 4.86 -11.11 -17.54
N ASP A 108 4.67 -12.33 -17.08
CA ASP A 108 4.00 -12.60 -15.81
C ASP A 108 4.75 -11.95 -14.65
N PHE A 109 6.09 -11.87 -14.74
CA PHE A 109 6.91 -11.21 -13.74
C PHE A 109 6.57 -9.73 -13.53
N VAL A 110 6.31 -8.98 -14.61
CA VAL A 110 5.90 -7.58 -14.51
C VAL A 110 4.43 -7.43 -14.15
N LEU A 111 3.56 -8.31 -14.64
CA LEU A 111 2.12 -8.28 -14.30
C LEU A 111 1.88 -8.53 -12.82
N GLU A 112 2.52 -9.55 -12.25
CA GLU A 112 2.38 -9.88 -10.84
C GLU A 112 3.04 -8.82 -9.94
N PHE A 113 4.19 -8.26 -10.36
CA PHE A 113 4.80 -7.12 -9.66
C PHE A 113 3.90 -5.88 -9.65
N LEU A 114 3.29 -5.53 -10.79
CA LEU A 114 2.32 -4.43 -10.88
C LEU A 114 1.06 -4.71 -10.07
N SER A 115 0.63 -5.97 -9.98
CA SER A 115 -0.50 -6.38 -9.14
C SER A 115 -0.20 -6.15 -7.65
N ALA A 116 0.98 -6.55 -7.18
CA ALA A 116 1.43 -6.28 -5.83
C ALA A 116 1.47 -4.76 -5.53
N ASN A 117 2.02 -3.96 -6.45
CA ASN A 117 2.03 -2.50 -6.33
C ASN A 117 0.62 -1.90 -6.32
N ALA A 118 -0.31 -2.39 -7.14
CA ALA A 118 -1.69 -1.89 -7.17
C ALA A 118 -2.43 -2.16 -5.85
N ILE A 119 -2.20 -3.32 -5.23
CA ILE A 119 -2.74 -3.62 -3.90
C ILE A 119 -2.16 -2.66 -2.84
N THR A 120 -0.85 -2.43 -2.86
CA THR A 120 -0.22 -1.43 -1.98
C THR A 120 -0.79 -0.04 -2.18
N ALA A 121 -1.00 0.37 -3.44
CA ALA A 121 -1.58 1.66 -3.75
C ALA A 121 -3.00 1.82 -3.16
N VAL A 122 -3.79 0.74 -3.12
CA VAL A 122 -5.12 0.72 -2.49
C VAL A 122 -5.02 0.83 -0.96
N HIS A 123 -4.09 0.13 -0.31
CA HIS A 123 -3.90 0.29 1.14
C HIS A 123 -3.47 1.72 1.50
N LEU A 124 -2.54 2.29 0.73
CA LEU A 124 -2.09 3.68 0.92
C LEU A 124 -3.21 4.69 0.64
N SER A 125 -4.11 4.42 -0.31
CA SER A 125 -5.25 5.31 -0.57
C SER A 125 -6.27 5.30 0.57
N ARG A 126 -6.47 4.16 1.25
CA ARG A 126 -7.31 4.06 2.45
C ARG A 126 -6.73 4.84 3.62
N LEU A 127 -5.42 4.74 3.84
CA LEU A 127 -4.72 5.57 4.82
C LEU A 127 -4.86 7.06 4.49
N GLY A 128 -4.72 7.41 3.19
CA GLY A 128 -4.93 8.77 2.71
C GLY A 128 -6.34 9.29 2.97
N GLU A 129 -7.38 8.50 2.71
CA GLU A 129 -8.77 8.84 3.01
C GLU A 129 -8.98 9.14 4.49
N GLU A 130 -8.53 8.25 5.38
CA GLU A 130 -8.68 8.41 6.83
C GLU A 130 -8.05 9.71 7.31
N TRP A 131 -6.82 10.00 6.88
CA TRP A 131 -6.11 11.21 7.32
C TRP A 131 -6.67 12.48 6.70
N VAL A 132 -7.16 12.44 5.45
CA VAL A 132 -7.87 13.58 4.85
C VAL A 132 -9.15 13.87 5.65
N LEU A 133 -9.94 12.85 5.99
CA LEU A 133 -11.14 13.02 6.81
C LEU A 133 -10.79 13.54 8.20
N TRP A 134 -9.77 13.00 8.86
CA TRP A 134 -9.39 13.39 10.21
C TRP A 134 -8.80 14.80 10.29
N ALA A 135 -8.22 15.29 9.19
CA ALA A 135 -7.71 16.66 9.08
C ALA A 135 -8.80 17.70 8.76
N SER A 136 -10.01 17.27 8.38
CA SER A 136 -11.14 18.17 8.14
C SER A 136 -11.52 18.97 9.39
N GLU A 137 -12.24 20.07 9.22
CA GLU A 137 -12.75 20.87 10.34
C GLU A 137 -13.84 20.10 11.13
N GLU A 138 -14.63 19.30 10.43
CA GLU A 138 -15.71 18.50 10.99
C GLU A 138 -15.18 17.47 11.97
N PHE A 139 -14.14 16.72 11.59
CA PHE A 139 -13.47 15.79 12.50
C PHE A 139 -12.50 16.55 13.43
N GLY A 140 -11.51 17.21 12.86
CA GLY A 140 -10.46 17.94 13.59
C GLY A 140 -9.60 17.03 14.48
N PHE A 141 -9.45 15.76 14.12
CA PHE A 141 -8.74 14.77 14.92
C PHE A 141 -7.23 14.86 14.76
N ILE A 142 -6.76 15.25 13.57
CA ILE A 142 -5.33 15.45 13.32
C ILE A 142 -5.04 16.86 12.84
N THR A 143 -3.82 17.32 13.10
CA THR A 143 -3.28 18.55 12.52
C THR A 143 -1.92 18.24 11.90
N PRO A 144 -1.76 18.38 10.57
CA PRO A 144 -0.46 18.24 9.94
C PRO A 144 0.47 19.42 10.27
N SER A 145 1.77 19.16 10.31
CA SER A 145 2.78 20.22 10.37
C SER A 145 2.87 20.97 9.04
N ASP A 146 3.37 22.20 9.05
CA ASP A 146 3.50 23.04 7.85
C ASP A 146 4.39 22.41 6.78
N SER A 147 5.33 21.54 7.17
CA SER A 147 6.21 20.85 6.22
C SER A 147 5.53 19.71 5.44
N VAL A 148 4.35 19.26 5.88
CA VAL A 148 3.56 18.20 5.21
C VAL A 148 2.12 18.64 4.94
N SER A 149 1.90 19.95 4.85
CA SER A 149 0.61 20.54 4.47
C SER A 149 0.84 21.81 3.66
N THR A 150 -0.07 22.13 2.74
CA THR A 150 -0.11 23.49 2.20
C THR A 150 -1.03 24.37 3.03
N GLY A 151 -0.66 25.65 3.17
CA GLY A 151 -1.50 26.67 3.77
C GLY A 151 -2.31 27.43 2.73
N SER A 152 -3.44 28.03 3.14
CA SER A 152 -4.11 29.04 2.33
C SER A 152 -3.45 30.41 2.52
N SER A 153 -3.19 31.13 1.43
CA SER A 153 -2.70 32.51 1.48
C SER A 153 -3.69 33.49 2.14
N ILE A 154 -4.97 33.10 2.24
CA ILE A 154 -6.05 33.91 2.82
C ILE A 154 -6.43 33.43 4.23
N MET A 155 -6.24 32.13 4.53
CA MET A 155 -6.66 31.51 5.79
C MET A 155 -5.49 30.77 6.46
N PRO A 156 -4.71 31.44 7.32
CA PRO A 156 -3.47 30.89 7.91
C PRO A 156 -3.67 29.63 8.75
N GLN A 157 -4.86 29.42 9.32
CA GLN A 157 -5.21 28.23 10.11
C GLN A 157 -5.56 27.02 9.25
N LYS A 158 -5.86 27.21 7.95
CA LYS A 158 -6.27 26.13 7.06
C LYS A 158 -5.03 25.39 6.56
N LYS A 159 -4.80 24.19 7.10
CA LYS A 159 -3.76 23.27 6.68
C LYS A 159 -4.36 22.13 5.87
N ASN A 160 -4.02 22.07 4.59
CA ASN A 160 -4.54 21.08 3.68
C ASN A 160 -3.65 19.82 3.74
N PRO A 161 -4.22 18.62 3.86
CA PRO A 161 -3.47 17.36 3.80
C PRO A 161 -3.15 16.96 2.34
N ASP A 162 -2.72 17.90 1.49
CA ASP A 162 -2.48 17.66 0.05
C ASP A 162 -1.58 16.46 -0.22
N PRO A 163 -0.51 16.18 0.56
CA PRO A 163 0.31 15.00 0.32
C PRO A 163 -0.49 13.71 0.38
N MET A 164 -1.46 13.60 1.30
CA MET A 164 -2.32 12.41 1.43
C MET A 164 -3.44 12.37 0.38
N GLU A 165 -3.93 13.53 -0.05
CA GLU A 165 -4.81 13.61 -1.23
C GLU A 165 -4.10 13.12 -2.48
N LEU A 166 -2.82 13.49 -2.67
CA LEU A 166 -1.99 13.03 -3.77
C LEU A 166 -1.65 11.54 -3.68
N VAL A 167 -1.41 10.99 -2.48
CA VAL A 167 -1.27 9.54 -2.27
C VAL A 167 -2.54 8.83 -2.73
N ARG A 168 -3.72 9.29 -2.28
CA ARG A 168 -5.01 8.73 -2.69
C ARG A 168 -5.21 8.83 -4.22
N GLY A 169 -4.95 9.99 -4.82
CA GLY A 169 -5.09 10.19 -6.27
C GLY A 169 -4.11 9.38 -7.11
N LYS A 170 -2.85 9.25 -6.67
CA LYS A 170 -1.83 8.46 -7.37
C LYS A 170 -2.09 6.96 -7.36
N SER A 171 -2.97 6.47 -6.49
CA SER A 171 -3.38 5.06 -6.53
C SER A 171 -4.03 4.67 -7.86
N ALA A 172 -4.80 5.57 -8.47
CA ALA A 172 -5.41 5.34 -9.78
C ALA A 172 -4.36 5.15 -10.89
N ARG A 173 -3.21 5.83 -10.80
CA ARG A 173 -2.11 5.71 -11.76
C ARG A 173 -1.47 4.32 -11.70
N VAL A 174 -1.13 3.85 -10.50
CA VAL A 174 -0.55 2.51 -10.28
C VAL A 174 -1.51 1.40 -10.70
N ILE A 175 -2.82 1.55 -10.43
CA ILE A 175 -3.84 0.61 -10.89
C ILE A 175 -3.94 0.64 -12.43
N GLY A 176 -3.87 1.83 -13.04
CA GLY A 176 -3.87 2.02 -14.48
C GLY A 176 -2.68 1.35 -15.17
N ASP A 177 -1.49 1.38 -14.56
CA ASP A 177 -0.29 0.70 -15.08
C ASP A 177 -0.53 -0.82 -15.21
N LEU A 178 -1.12 -1.44 -14.19
CA LEU A 178 -1.49 -2.86 -14.22
C LEU A 178 -2.50 -3.16 -15.32
N VAL A 179 -3.59 -2.38 -15.39
CA VAL A 179 -4.65 -2.58 -16.40
C VAL A 179 -4.09 -2.42 -17.82
N THR A 180 -3.21 -1.45 -18.02
CA THR A 180 -2.53 -1.21 -19.29
C THR A 180 -1.73 -2.43 -19.71
N LEU A 181 -0.89 -2.98 -18.83
CA LEU A 181 -0.05 -4.12 -19.17
C LEU A 181 -0.84 -5.42 -19.35
N LEU A 182 -1.86 -5.66 -18.53
CA LEU A 182 -2.80 -6.78 -18.72
C LEU A 182 -3.46 -6.71 -20.10
N THR A 183 -3.87 -5.51 -20.52
CA THR A 183 -4.54 -5.30 -21.81
C THR A 183 -3.57 -5.44 -22.98
N LEU A 184 -2.33 -4.96 -22.83
CA LEU A 184 -1.26 -5.13 -23.82
C LEU A 184 -0.95 -6.61 -24.07
N CYS A 185 -0.79 -7.40 -23.00
CA CYS A 185 -0.43 -8.81 -23.09
C CYS A 185 -1.59 -9.69 -23.61
N LYS A 186 -2.84 -9.24 -23.45
CA LYS A 186 -4.03 -10.04 -23.80
C LYS A 186 -4.06 -10.38 -25.30
N GLY A 187 -4.01 -11.69 -25.58
CA GLY A 187 -4.20 -12.22 -26.93
C GLY A 187 -3.00 -12.05 -27.87
N LEU A 188 -1.81 -11.71 -27.34
CA LEU A 188 -0.59 -11.75 -28.15
C LEU A 188 -0.24 -13.20 -28.52
N PRO A 189 0.10 -13.48 -29.80
CA PRO A 189 0.62 -14.79 -30.19
C PRO A 189 2.04 -14.99 -29.68
N HIS A 190 2.49 -16.23 -29.49
CA HIS A 190 3.91 -16.48 -29.27
C HIS A 190 4.74 -16.19 -30.53
N ALA A 191 6.04 -15.85 -30.43
CA ALA A 191 6.82 -15.66 -29.21
C ALA A 191 6.95 -14.16 -28.88
N TYR A 192 8.11 -13.55 -29.14
CA TYR A 192 8.28 -12.10 -28.97
C TYR A 192 7.52 -11.32 -30.04
N ASN A 193 6.77 -10.30 -29.61
CA ASN A 193 6.16 -9.29 -30.48
C ASN A 193 6.63 -7.90 -30.04
N ARG A 194 6.64 -6.95 -30.98
CA ARG A 194 7.16 -5.60 -30.72
C ARG A 194 6.31 -4.82 -29.71
N ASP A 195 5.05 -5.17 -29.57
CA ASP A 195 4.11 -4.72 -28.54
C ASP A 195 4.73 -4.79 -27.14
N LEU A 196 5.51 -5.84 -26.85
CA LEU A 196 6.20 -6.04 -25.57
C LEU A 196 7.33 -5.03 -25.30
N GLN A 197 7.54 -4.05 -26.19
CA GLN A 197 8.38 -2.88 -25.89
C GLN A 197 7.68 -1.94 -24.88
N GLU A 198 6.34 -1.90 -24.87
CA GLU A 198 5.49 -1.04 -24.05
C GLU A 198 5.36 -1.51 -22.59
N ASP A 199 6.00 -2.62 -22.22
CA ASP A 199 6.02 -3.14 -20.84
C ASP A 199 6.75 -2.23 -19.83
N LYS A 200 7.74 -1.45 -20.31
CA LYS A 200 8.67 -0.68 -19.46
C LYS A 200 8.03 0.54 -18.84
N GLU A 201 7.27 1.32 -19.61
CA GLU A 201 6.73 2.59 -19.12
C GLU A 201 5.79 2.41 -17.92
N PRO A 202 4.79 1.49 -17.96
CA PRO A 202 3.93 1.21 -16.81
C PRO A 202 4.71 0.72 -15.59
N VAL A 203 5.73 -0.14 -15.80
CA VAL A 203 6.56 -0.67 -14.71
C VAL A 203 7.39 0.44 -14.05
N PHE A 204 8.06 1.27 -14.85
CA PHE A 204 8.89 2.36 -14.31
C PHE A 204 8.04 3.43 -13.61
N ASP A 205 6.88 3.74 -14.17
CA ASP A 205 5.96 4.67 -13.56
C ASP A 205 5.43 4.16 -12.20
N SER A 206 4.96 2.90 -12.18
CA SER A 206 4.49 2.23 -10.97
C SER A 206 5.54 2.23 -9.86
N VAL A 207 6.81 1.89 -10.18
CA VAL A 207 7.93 1.92 -9.23
C VAL A 207 8.14 3.32 -8.66
N LYS A 208 8.22 4.34 -9.53
CA LYS A 208 8.44 5.73 -9.11
C LYS A 208 7.29 6.21 -8.23
N THR A 209 6.06 5.89 -8.62
CA THR A 209 4.85 6.34 -7.94
C THR A 209 4.72 5.69 -6.56
N ILE A 210 4.91 4.36 -6.45
CA ILE A 210 4.84 3.65 -5.16
C ILE A 210 5.92 4.11 -4.18
N LEU A 211 7.17 4.29 -4.63
CA LEU A 211 8.23 4.78 -3.77
C LEU A 211 7.88 6.16 -3.18
N GLY A 212 7.39 7.08 -4.02
CA GLY A 212 6.94 8.40 -3.58
C GLY A 212 5.74 8.34 -2.64
N MET A 213 4.76 7.47 -2.89
CA MET A 213 3.60 7.30 -2.01
C MET A 213 4.00 6.78 -0.62
N LEU A 214 4.91 5.80 -0.56
CA LEU A 214 5.42 5.25 0.70
C LEU A 214 6.23 6.29 1.48
N GLU A 215 7.11 7.02 0.81
CA GLU A 215 7.94 8.08 1.43
C GLU A 215 7.07 9.20 2.01
N VAL A 216 6.13 9.73 1.21
CA VAL A 216 5.21 10.78 1.64
C VAL A 216 4.35 10.31 2.82
N SER A 217 3.81 9.09 2.76
CA SER A 217 2.98 8.55 3.85
C SER A 217 3.79 8.37 5.14
N ALA A 218 5.06 7.94 5.02
CA ALA A 218 5.95 7.76 6.16
C ALA A 218 6.34 9.09 6.80
N GLU A 219 6.57 10.12 5.99
CA GLU A 219 6.87 11.46 6.47
C GLU A 219 5.65 12.12 7.12
N PHE A 220 4.47 12.00 6.50
CA PHE A 220 3.23 12.53 7.03
C PHE A 220 2.91 11.90 8.39
N ALA A 221 3.04 10.57 8.53
CA ALA A 221 2.86 9.86 9.80
C ALA A 221 3.69 10.45 10.96
N LEU A 222 4.94 10.88 10.68
CA LEU A 222 5.84 11.43 11.70
C LEU A 222 5.57 12.89 12.04
N LYS A 223 4.75 13.57 11.23
CA LYS A 223 4.58 15.03 11.26
C LYS A 223 3.12 15.47 11.43
N ILE A 224 2.28 14.58 11.95
CA ILE A 224 0.93 14.92 12.43
C ILE A 224 0.86 14.91 13.95
N THR A 225 -0.05 15.70 14.49
CA THR A 225 -0.42 15.69 15.91
C THR A 225 -1.90 15.36 16.07
N PHE A 226 -2.26 14.64 17.12
CA PHE A 226 -3.64 14.32 17.44
C PHE A 226 -4.25 15.34 18.40
N ASN A 227 -5.42 15.87 18.06
CA ASN A 227 -6.17 16.75 18.93
C ASN A 227 -6.96 15.92 19.97
N ARG A 228 -6.31 15.63 21.09
CA ARG A 228 -6.87 14.79 22.17
C ARG A 228 -8.19 15.34 22.71
N GLU A 229 -8.31 16.64 22.85
CA GLU A 229 -9.54 17.27 23.35
C GLU A 229 -10.71 17.08 22.38
N ARG A 230 -10.47 17.31 21.08
CA ARG A 230 -11.50 17.13 20.04
C ARG A 230 -11.93 15.66 19.94
N ILE A 231 -10.97 14.74 19.98
CA ILE A 231 -11.22 13.30 19.96
C ILE A 231 -12.05 12.88 21.18
N GLN A 232 -11.67 13.31 22.39
CA GLN A 232 -12.41 12.99 23.62
C GLN A 232 -13.84 13.52 23.59
N LYS A 233 -14.08 14.72 23.05
CA LYS A 233 -15.44 15.26 22.88
C LYS A 233 -16.28 14.46 21.88
N ALA A 234 -15.66 13.73 20.96
CA ALA A 234 -16.36 12.92 19.98
C ALA A 234 -16.80 11.54 20.52
N LEU A 235 -16.22 11.06 21.62
CA LEU A 235 -16.50 9.73 22.19
C LEU A 235 -17.90 9.61 22.84
N PRO A 236 -18.38 10.55 23.69
CA PRO A 236 -19.71 10.42 24.31
C PRO A 236 -20.86 10.54 23.29
N ALA A 237 -20.61 11.18 22.15
CA ALA A 237 -21.63 11.63 21.20
C ALA A 237 -22.15 10.51 20.27
N GLY A 238 -22.40 9.31 20.79
CA GLY A 238 -22.92 8.19 19.99
C GLY A 238 -23.46 6.98 20.77
N HIS A 239 -23.67 7.09 22.09
CA HIS A 239 -24.03 5.94 22.94
C HIS A 239 -23.07 4.76 22.77
N LEU A 240 -21.78 5.03 22.62
CA LEU A 240 -20.78 4.02 22.21
C LEU A 240 -20.61 2.88 23.24
N ASP A 241 -21.09 3.09 24.47
CA ASP A 241 -21.11 2.09 25.55
C ASP A 241 -22.36 1.19 25.52
N ALA A 242 -23.30 1.39 24.59
CA ALA A 242 -24.52 0.58 24.49
C ALA A 242 -24.19 -0.90 24.24
N THR A 243 -23.16 -1.18 23.42
CA THR A 243 -22.68 -2.56 23.23
C THR A 243 -22.04 -3.11 24.50
N THR A 244 -21.26 -2.30 25.22
CA THR A 244 -20.69 -2.70 26.52
C THR A 244 -21.79 -3.01 27.55
N LEU A 245 -22.89 -2.25 27.54
CA LEU A 245 -24.05 -2.52 28.39
C LEU A 245 -24.76 -3.82 27.98
N ALA A 246 -24.94 -4.06 26.67
CA ALA A 246 -25.51 -5.30 26.16
C ALA A 246 -24.64 -6.51 26.56
N ASP A 247 -23.32 -6.41 26.39
CA ASP A 247 -22.36 -7.44 26.78
C ASP A 247 -22.39 -7.69 28.30
N TYR A 248 -22.50 -6.62 29.09
CA TYR A 248 -22.68 -6.72 30.54
C TYR A 248 -23.98 -7.45 30.91
N LEU A 249 -25.10 -7.15 30.23
CA LEU A 249 -26.38 -7.82 30.46
C LEU A 249 -26.31 -9.31 30.07
N VAL A 250 -25.64 -9.63 28.97
CA VAL A 250 -25.35 -11.03 28.59
C VAL A 250 -24.51 -11.72 29.64
N TYR A 251 -23.46 -11.06 30.13
CA TYR A 251 -22.64 -11.59 31.22
C TYR A 251 -23.46 -11.83 32.51
N LYS A 252 -24.52 -11.06 32.73
CA LYS A 252 -25.49 -11.25 33.83
C LYS A 252 -26.60 -12.27 33.53
N GLY A 253 -26.55 -12.95 32.38
CA GLY A 253 -27.47 -14.03 32.01
C GLY A 253 -28.70 -13.59 31.22
N VAL A 254 -28.77 -12.32 30.78
CA VAL A 254 -29.83 -11.85 29.86
C VAL A 254 -29.52 -12.34 28.44
N ALA A 255 -30.49 -12.90 27.73
CA ALA A 255 -30.26 -13.28 26.34
C ALA A 255 -30.02 -12.03 25.47
N PHE A 256 -29.01 -12.05 24.60
CA PHE A 256 -28.53 -10.88 23.84
C PHE A 256 -29.60 -10.11 23.03
N ARG A 257 -30.70 -10.76 22.64
CA ARG A 257 -31.80 -10.15 21.86
C ARG A 257 -32.97 -9.62 22.71
N THR A 258 -32.89 -9.72 24.03
CA THR A 258 -33.91 -9.22 24.97
C THR A 258 -33.87 -7.71 25.02
#